data_AF-A0A537LWG2-F1
#
_entry.id   AF-A0A537LWG2-F1
#
_cell.length_a   1.000
_cell.length_b   1.000
_cell.length_c   1.000
_cell.angle_alpha   90.00
_cell.angle_beta   90.00
_cell.angle_gamma   90.00
#
_symmetry.space_group_name_H-M   'P 1'
#
loop_
_entity.id
_entity.type
_entity.pdbx_description
1 polymer ?
#
loop_
_entity_poly.entity_id
_entity_poly.type
_entity_poly.pdbx_seq_one_letter_code
_entity_poly.pdbx_strand_id
1 'polypeptide(L)'
;MTDWFETFEYDVVVIGAGGAGLRAAIAAAEAGCTVGLVCKSLLGKAHTVMAEGGIAAALGNVDPQDGWQVHFADTMRGGQMINDYRMVEIFAKEAPERVYELERWGGLFDRTPEGKILQRPFGAHTYRRLCHVGDRTGLELIRTLQDKAVHSGIAVHMEVTFTRLLRDAERIAGAFGYRREDGRFVVFKAKAVILGTGGWGKVYKVTSNSWECTGDGCAMAYEAGAELMDMEMVQFHPTGMVWPPGVRGILVTEAVRGEGGILRNAKGERFMERYDPKKLDLSSRDVVSRAIY
;
A
#
# COMPACT_ATOMS: atom_id res chain seq x y z
N MET A 1 26.44 -23.43 -26.61
CA MET A 1 25.81 -23.64 -25.29
C MET A 1 24.66 -22.66 -25.26
N THR A 2 23.42 -23.10 -25.47
CA THR A 2 22.25 -22.21 -25.39
C THR A 2 22.11 -21.82 -23.93
N ASP A 3 22.24 -20.52 -23.63
CA ASP A 3 22.08 -20.06 -22.26
C ASP A 3 20.68 -20.42 -21.77
N TRP A 4 20.63 -21.15 -20.66
CA TRP A 4 19.39 -21.66 -20.08
C TRP A 4 18.56 -20.56 -19.41
N PHE A 5 19.06 -19.33 -19.41
CA PHE A 5 18.43 -18.16 -18.80
C PHE A 5 18.77 -16.89 -19.60
N GLU A 6 17.81 -15.97 -19.69
CA GLU A 6 17.98 -14.63 -20.25
C GLU A 6 18.54 -13.68 -19.17
N THR A 7 19.50 -12.83 -19.51
CA THR A 7 20.16 -11.93 -18.54
C THR A 7 19.87 -10.47 -18.85
N PHE A 8 19.50 -9.72 -17.81
CA PHE A 8 19.30 -8.27 -17.85
C PHE A 8 20.24 -7.58 -16.85
N GLU A 9 20.69 -6.37 -17.18
CA GLU A 9 21.56 -5.56 -16.31
C GLU A 9 20.95 -4.17 -16.12
N TYR A 10 20.84 -3.75 -14.86
CA TYR A 10 20.31 -2.45 -14.45
C TYR A 10 21.13 -1.89 -13.28
N ASP A 11 21.09 -0.58 -13.06
CA ASP A 11 21.60 0.01 -11.82
C ASP A 11 20.68 -0.37 -10.65
N VAL A 12 19.36 -0.27 -10.87
CA VAL A 12 18.33 -0.56 -9.86
C VAL A 12 17.28 -1.52 -10.43
N VAL A 13 17.01 -2.61 -9.71
CA VAL A 13 15.87 -3.49 -9.99
C VAL A 13 14.81 -3.27 -8.91
N VAL A 14 13.61 -2.91 -9.33
CA VAL A 14 12.46 -2.75 -8.44
C VAL A 14 11.51 -3.92 -8.62
N ILE A 15 11.29 -4.69 -7.57
CA ILE A 15 10.45 -5.90 -7.59
C ILE A 15 9.09 -5.56 -6.99
N GLY A 16 8.08 -5.48 -7.85
CA GLY A 16 6.70 -5.11 -7.52
C GLY A 16 6.33 -3.73 -8.08
N ALA A 17 5.26 -3.66 -8.87
CA ALA A 17 4.76 -2.44 -9.50
C ALA A 17 3.48 -1.91 -8.81
N GLY A 18 3.44 -1.97 -7.48
CA GLY A 18 2.45 -1.26 -6.67
C GLY A 18 2.83 0.20 -6.44
N GLY A 19 2.06 0.92 -5.61
CA GLY A 19 2.32 2.34 -5.34
C GLY A 19 3.76 2.63 -4.88
N ALA A 20 4.28 1.83 -3.94
CA ALA A 20 5.65 1.96 -3.43
C ALA A 20 6.71 1.68 -4.51
N GLY A 21 6.56 0.58 -5.26
CA GLY A 21 7.53 0.20 -6.28
C GLY A 21 7.55 1.15 -7.47
N LEU A 22 6.38 1.60 -7.95
CA LEU A 22 6.30 2.60 -9.01
C LEU A 22 6.97 3.91 -8.58
N ARG A 23 6.65 4.41 -7.37
CA ARG A 23 7.26 5.64 -6.87
C ARG A 23 8.77 5.52 -6.70
N ALA A 24 9.27 4.38 -6.24
CA ALA A 24 10.70 4.11 -6.10
C ALA A 24 11.41 4.04 -7.46
N ALA A 25 10.79 3.37 -8.44
CA ALA A 25 11.31 3.28 -9.80
C ALA A 25 11.41 4.66 -10.47
N ILE A 26 10.38 5.51 -10.30
CA ILE A 26 10.39 6.91 -10.77
C ILE A 26 11.53 7.69 -10.11
N ALA A 27 11.70 7.61 -8.79
CA ALA A 27 12.79 8.31 -8.10
C ALA A 27 14.18 7.86 -8.59
N ALA A 28 14.38 6.56 -8.79
CA ALA A 28 15.64 6.03 -9.28
C ALA A 28 15.94 6.50 -10.71
N ALA A 29 14.92 6.52 -11.59
CA ALA A 29 15.05 7.03 -12.94
C ALA A 29 15.35 8.55 -12.96
N GLU A 30 14.67 9.34 -12.11
CA GLU A 30 14.93 10.78 -11.96
C GLU A 30 16.33 11.08 -11.42
N ALA A 31 16.92 10.14 -10.66
CA ALA A 31 18.32 10.20 -10.21
C ALA A 31 19.33 9.75 -11.29
N GLY A 32 18.87 9.38 -12.50
CA GLY A 32 19.72 8.98 -13.63
C GLY A 32 20.12 7.51 -13.65
N CYS A 33 19.50 6.65 -12.83
CA CYS A 33 19.76 5.21 -12.84
C CYS A 33 19.03 4.52 -13.99
N THR A 34 19.64 3.49 -14.57
CA THR A 34 18.91 2.50 -15.38
C THR A 34 18.05 1.63 -14.48
N VAL A 35 16.74 1.54 -14.76
CA VAL A 35 15.77 0.87 -13.87
C VAL A 35 15.04 -0.27 -14.58
N GLY A 36 15.11 -1.46 -13.99
CA GLY A 36 14.25 -2.59 -14.32
C GLY A 36 13.12 -2.72 -13.31
N LEU A 37 11.90 -2.35 -13.70
CA LEU A 37 10.69 -2.53 -12.88
C LEU A 37 10.05 -3.87 -13.23
N VAL A 38 10.00 -4.78 -12.27
CA VAL A 38 9.51 -6.15 -12.48
C VAL A 38 8.21 -6.36 -11.74
N CYS A 39 7.19 -6.88 -12.41
CA CYS A 39 5.95 -7.27 -11.76
C CYS A 39 5.48 -8.65 -12.19
N LYS A 40 5.05 -9.45 -11.22
CA LYS A 40 4.58 -10.83 -11.47
C LYS A 40 3.24 -10.93 -12.20
N SER A 41 2.54 -9.81 -12.35
CA SER A 41 1.31 -9.71 -13.14
C SER A 41 1.47 -8.57 -14.14
N LEU A 42 0.36 -8.00 -14.60
CA LEU A 42 0.36 -6.85 -15.50
C LEU A 42 0.56 -5.55 -14.74
N LEU A 43 1.23 -4.60 -15.38
CA LEU A 43 1.35 -3.23 -14.91
C LEU A 43 -0.04 -2.63 -14.68
N GLY A 44 -0.24 -1.98 -13.53
CA GLY A 44 -1.54 -1.41 -13.14
C GLY A 44 -2.48 -2.35 -12.39
N LYS A 45 -2.16 -3.65 -12.25
CA LYS A 45 -2.98 -4.64 -11.50
C LYS A 45 -2.54 -4.89 -10.06
N ALA A 46 -1.57 -4.14 -9.55
CA ALA A 46 -1.13 -4.29 -8.16
C ALA A 46 -2.27 -4.00 -7.16
N HIS A 47 -2.25 -4.65 -6.00
CA HIS A 47 -3.33 -4.55 -5.01
C HIS A 47 -3.62 -3.12 -4.53
N THR A 48 -2.67 -2.18 -4.68
CA THR A 48 -2.88 -0.74 -4.47
C THR A 48 -4.13 -0.22 -5.19
N VAL A 49 -4.49 -0.77 -6.37
CA VAL A 49 -5.69 -0.38 -7.13
C VAL A 49 -6.99 -0.58 -6.33
N MET A 50 -6.99 -1.51 -5.38
CA MET A 50 -8.15 -1.87 -4.55
C MET A 50 -8.32 -0.94 -3.34
N ALA A 51 -7.45 0.06 -3.14
CA ALA A 51 -7.59 0.99 -2.03
C ALA A 51 -8.73 1.99 -2.30
N GLU A 52 -9.71 2.04 -1.41
CA GLU A 52 -10.90 2.87 -1.60
C GLU A 52 -10.83 4.16 -0.78
N GLY A 53 -10.55 4.02 0.52
CA GLY A 53 -10.68 5.06 1.55
C GLY A 53 -9.96 6.37 1.23
N GLY A 54 -8.69 6.32 0.84
CA GLY A 54 -7.92 7.53 0.54
C GLY A 54 -6.49 7.47 1.05
N ILE A 55 -5.80 8.60 0.97
CA ILE A 55 -4.43 8.80 1.45
C ILE A 55 -4.41 9.85 2.56
N ALA A 56 -3.81 9.52 3.70
CA ALA A 56 -3.75 10.41 4.85
C ALA A 56 -2.65 11.46 4.64
N ALA A 57 -3.02 12.73 4.63
CA ALA A 57 -2.09 13.86 4.57
C ALA A 57 -2.69 15.07 5.30
N ALA A 58 -1.92 15.63 6.22
CA ALA A 58 -2.34 16.79 7.01
C ALA A 58 -2.22 18.10 6.21
N LEU A 59 -3.07 18.27 5.18
CA LEU A 59 -3.08 19.47 4.34
C LEU A 59 -3.80 20.66 4.99
N GLY A 60 -4.64 20.41 6.00
CA GLY A 60 -5.42 21.45 6.68
C GLY A 60 -6.44 22.17 5.79
N ASN A 61 -6.84 21.60 4.64
CA ASN A 61 -7.77 22.27 3.71
C ASN A 61 -9.21 22.31 4.24
N VAL A 62 -9.61 21.30 5.02
CA VAL A 62 -10.95 21.17 5.58
C VAL A 62 -10.98 21.52 7.07
N ASP A 63 -9.97 21.06 7.83
CA ASP A 63 -9.79 21.37 9.24
C ASP A 63 -8.46 22.14 9.43
N PRO A 64 -8.48 23.48 9.55
CA PRO A 64 -7.25 24.30 9.63
C PRO A 64 -6.37 24.05 10.86
N GLN A 65 -6.89 23.33 11.86
CA GLN A 65 -6.15 22.92 13.04
C GLN A 65 -5.30 21.66 12.80
N ASP A 66 -5.49 20.97 11.67
CA ASP A 66 -4.70 19.78 11.35
C ASP A 66 -3.28 20.16 10.96
N GLY A 67 -2.35 19.26 11.26
CA GLY A 67 -0.93 19.46 11.00
C GLY A 67 -0.14 18.18 11.24
N TRP A 68 1.10 18.15 10.78
CA TRP A 68 1.93 16.95 10.84
C TRP A 68 2.13 16.45 12.28
N GLN A 69 2.17 17.34 13.29
CA GLN A 69 2.30 16.94 14.70
C GLN A 69 1.07 16.14 15.19
N VAL A 70 -0.13 16.53 14.74
CA VAL A 70 -1.36 15.80 15.09
C VAL A 70 -1.41 14.49 14.34
N HIS A 71 -1.03 14.48 13.06
CA HIS A 71 -0.91 13.26 12.27
C HIS A 71 0.09 12.28 12.89
N PHE A 72 1.24 12.76 13.34
CA PHE A 72 2.23 11.99 14.09
C PHE A 72 1.64 11.40 15.38
N ALA A 73 1.00 12.22 16.20
CA ALA A 73 0.43 11.79 17.47
C ALA A 73 -0.68 10.74 17.29
N ASP A 74 -1.55 10.92 16.29
CA ASP A 74 -2.60 9.96 15.96
C ASP A 74 -2.01 8.63 15.48
N THR A 75 -0.97 8.67 14.64
CA THR A 75 -0.30 7.46 14.12
C THR A 75 0.42 6.70 15.23
N MET A 76 1.18 7.38 16.09
CA MET A 76 1.85 6.77 17.25
C MET A 76 0.86 6.10 18.21
N ARG A 77 -0.26 6.76 18.50
CA ARG A 77 -1.34 6.19 19.33
C ARG A 77 -2.03 5.02 18.63
N GLY A 78 -2.28 5.13 17.33
CA GLY A 78 -2.92 4.10 16.53
C GLY A 78 -2.10 2.82 16.47
N GLY A 79 -0.77 2.93 16.40
CA GLY A 79 0.15 1.80 16.49
C GLY A 79 0.56 1.46 17.92
N GLN A 80 -0.21 1.84 18.95
CA GLN A 80 -0.01 1.42 20.35
C GLN A 80 1.42 1.68 20.87
N MET A 81 2.09 2.72 20.37
CA MET A 81 3.46 3.10 20.73
C MET A 81 4.55 2.05 20.41
N ILE A 82 4.25 1.00 19.64
CA ILE A 82 5.26 0.05 19.16
C ILE A 82 5.94 0.51 17.86
N ASN A 83 5.46 1.60 17.26
CA ASN A 83 6.05 2.17 16.05
C ASN A 83 7.46 2.72 16.27
N ASP A 84 8.29 2.71 15.23
CA ASP A 84 9.47 3.57 15.16
C ASP A 84 9.03 5.03 14.97
N TYR A 85 9.23 5.85 16.00
CA TYR A 85 8.81 7.25 15.99
C TYR A 85 9.49 8.08 14.90
N ARG A 86 10.73 7.77 14.52
CA ARG A 86 11.45 8.53 13.47
C ARG A 86 10.81 8.28 12.12
N MET A 87 10.42 7.04 11.85
CA MET A 87 9.70 6.68 10.63
C MET A 87 8.32 7.33 10.58
N VAL A 88 7.59 7.36 11.70
CA VAL A 88 6.29 8.04 11.78
C VAL A 88 6.42 9.55 11.62
N GLU A 89 7.48 10.16 12.16
CA GLU A 89 7.75 11.59 12.00
C GLU A 89 8.00 11.96 10.53
N ILE A 90 8.85 11.20 9.84
CA ILE A 90 9.12 11.40 8.41
C ILE A 90 7.82 11.26 7.62
N PHE A 91 7.06 10.18 7.85
CA PHE A 91 5.79 9.94 7.20
C PHE A 91 4.81 11.11 7.40
N ALA A 92 4.62 11.57 8.64
CA ALA A 92 3.67 12.63 8.95
C ALA A 92 4.06 13.98 8.32
N LYS A 93 5.36 14.30 8.30
CA LYS A 93 5.90 15.53 7.70
C LYS A 93 5.85 15.53 6.18
N GLU A 94 6.15 14.40 5.55
CA GLU A 94 6.28 14.32 4.09
C GLU A 94 4.98 13.99 3.36
N ALA A 95 3.99 13.40 4.04
CA ALA A 95 2.72 13.01 3.41
C ALA A 95 2.02 14.15 2.64
N PRO A 96 1.93 15.40 3.16
CA PRO A 96 1.39 16.52 2.40
C PRO A 96 2.04 16.73 1.03
N GLU A 97 3.37 16.76 0.99
CA GLU A 97 4.12 17.00 -0.24
C GLU A 97 3.98 15.83 -1.23
N ARG A 98 3.86 14.59 -0.74
CA ARG A 98 3.59 13.42 -1.58
C ARG A 98 2.20 13.49 -2.22
N VAL A 99 1.20 14.01 -1.53
CA VAL A 99 -0.15 14.22 -2.12
C VAL A 99 -0.12 15.31 -3.20
N TYR A 100 0.55 16.43 -2.95
CA TYR A 100 0.71 17.47 -3.98
C TYR A 100 1.57 16.99 -5.16
N GLU A 101 2.57 16.14 -4.94
CA GLU A 101 3.34 15.50 -6.00
C GLU A 101 2.45 14.66 -6.93
N LEU A 102 1.58 13.83 -6.35
CA LEU A 102 0.60 13.05 -7.11
C LEU A 102 -0.35 13.95 -7.90
N GLU A 103 -0.84 15.04 -7.30
CA GLU A 103 -1.68 16.01 -8.01
C GLU A 103 -0.94 16.66 -9.19
N ARG A 104 0.33 17.07 -9.00
CA ARG A 104 1.16 17.63 -10.08
C ARG A 104 1.46 16.62 -11.19
N TRP A 105 1.47 15.33 -10.89
CA TRP A 105 1.58 14.25 -11.88
C TRP A 105 0.25 13.90 -12.55
N GLY A 106 -0.84 14.62 -12.24
CA GLY A 106 -2.14 14.46 -12.90
C GLY A 106 -3.18 13.69 -12.08
N GLY A 107 -2.92 13.42 -10.80
CA GLY A 107 -3.88 12.82 -9.88
C GLY A 107 -5.06 13.75 -9.59
N LEU A 108 -6.27 13.25 -9.80
CA LEU A 108 -7.51 14.04 -9.74
C LEU A 108 -8.25 13.86 -8.42
N PHE A 109 -7.74 14.46 -7.35
CA PHE A 109 -8.42 14.48 -6.05
C PHE A 109 -9.73 15.28 -6.08
N ASP A 110 -10.72 14.82 -5.30
CA ASP A 110 -11.98 15.52 -5.08
C ASP A 110 -11.73 16.88 -4.44
N ARG A 111 -12.63 17.84 -4.66
CA ARG A 111 -12.40 19.26 -4.37
C ARG A 111 -13.35 19.84 -3.33
N THR A 112 -12.83 20.76 -2.53
CA THR A 112 -13.65 21.71 -1.77
C THR A 112 -14.26 22.74 -2.73
N PRO A 113 -15.29 23.51 -2.31
CA PRO A 113 -15.83 24.61 -3.12
C PRO A 113 -14.77 25.66 -3.53
N GLU A 114 -13.71 25.81 -2.75
CA GLU A 114 -12.58 26.71 -2.99
C GLU A 114 -11.49 26.11 -3.91
N GLY A 115 -11.71 24.90 -4.45
CA GLY A 115 -10.79 24.23 -5.37
C GLY A 115 -9.59 23.53 -4.71
N LYS A 116 -9.55 23.44 -3.38
CA LYS A 116 -8.52 22.69 -2.64
C LYS A 116 -8.84 21.20 -2.63
N ILE A 117 -7.85 20.37 -2.33
CA ILE A 117 -8.05 18.92 -2.15
C ILE A 117 -8.98 18.68 -0.95
N LEU A 118 -10.08 17.97 -1.19
CA LEU A 118 -11.07 17.58 -0.19
C LEU A 118 -10.53 16.49 0.73
N GLN A 119 -10.83 16.60 2.03
CA GLN A 119 -10.43 15.65 3.06
C GLN A 119 -11.68 15.14 3.80
N ARG A 120 -11.74 13.83 4.08
CA ARG A 120 -12.86 13.19 4.81
C ARG A 120 -12.43 12.58 6.15
N PRO A 121 -13.37 12.31 7.08
CA PRO A 121 -13.05 11.59 8.30
C PRO A 121 -12.67 10.13 8.00
N PHE A 122 -11.80 9.58 8.83
CA PHE A 122 -11.41 8.17 8.79
C PHE A 122 -11.00 7.72 10.19
N GLY A 123 -11.05 6.42 10.45
CA GLY A 123 -10.90 5.87 11.79
C GLY A 123 -9.60 6.29 12.46
N ALA A 124 -9.69 6.48 13.77
CA ALA A 124 -8.59 6.85 14.66
C ALA A 124 -7.89 8.21 14.42
N HIS A 125 -8.22 8.97 13.38
CA HIS A 125 -7.70 10.33 13.17
C HIS A 125 -8.50 11.37 13.95
N THR A 126 -7.80 12.38 14.48
CA THR A 126 -8.41 13.51 15.20
C THR A 126 -9.12 14.47 14.25
N TYR A 127 -8.54 14.73 13.06
CA TYR A 127 -9.08 15.65 12.05
C TYR A 127 -9.30 14.95 10.71
N ARG A 128 -10.12 15.56 9.84
CA ARG A 128 -10.35 15.06 8.47
C ARG A 128 -9.09 15.29 7.66
N ARG A 129 -8.37 14.21 7.34
CA ARG A 129 -7.09 14.28 6.60
C ARG A 129 -6.95 13.28 5.48
N LEU A 130 -8.01 12.57 5.17
CA LEU A 130 -7.98 11.56 4.13
C LEU A 130 -8.37 12.18 2.78
N CYS A 131 -7.35 12.46 1.97
CA CYS A 131 -7.50 12.91 0.59
C CYS A 131 -7.99 11.75 -0.27
N HIS A 132 -8.97 11.97 -1.15
CA HIS A 132 -9.66 10.88 -1.84
C HIS A 132 -10.16 11.26 -3.23
N VAL A 133 -10.55 10.22 -3.98
CA VAL A 133 -11.28 10.30 -5.25
C VAL A 133 -12.48 9.38 -5.15
N GLY A 134 -13.64 9.91 -4.73
CA GLY A 134 -14.80 9.11 -4.35
C GLY A 134 -14.41 7.95 -3.42
N ASP A 135 -14.62 6.72 -3.90
CA ASP A 135 -14.26 5.46 -3.26
C ASP A 135 -13.20 4.66 -4.03
N ARG A 136 -12.43 5.31 -4.91
CA ARG A 136 -11.48 4.65 -5.85
C ARG A 136 -10.09 5.28 -5.84
N THR A 137 -9.66 5.78 -4.68
CA THR A 137 -8.40 6.53 -4.58
C THR A 137 -7.19 5.71 -5.04
N GLY A 138 -7.14 4.43 -4.70
CA GLY A 138 -6.08 3.51 -5.11
C GLY A 138 -5.94 3.32 -6.62
N LEU A 139 -7.07 3.30 -7.34
CA LEU A 139 -7.09 3.29 -8.79
C LEU A 139 -6.47 4.58 -9.36
N GLU A 140 -6.82 5.74 -8.80
CA GLU A 140 -6.22 7.01 -9.24
C GLU A 140 -4.72 7.07 -8.96
N LEU A 141 -4.28 6.59 -7.79
CA LEU A 141 -2.86 6.52 -7.44
C LEU A 141 -2.08 5.65 -8.43
N ILE A 142 -2.60 4.45 -8.73
CA ILE A 142 -1.95 3.55 -9.69
C ILE A 142 -1.95 4.14 -11.09
N ARG A 143 -3.06 4.71 -11.56
CA ARG A 143 -3.12 5.37 -12.88
C ARG A 143 -2.06 6.46 -12.99
N THR A 144 -1.98 7.34 -11.99
CA THR A 144 -1.05 8.49 -11.96
C THR A 144 0.41 8.00 -11.96
N LEU A 145 0.73 7.06 -11.07
CA LEU A 145 2.09 6.53 -10.96
C LEU A 145 2.50 5.70 -12.19
N GLN A 146 1.58 4.94 -12.76
CA GLN A 146 1.83 4.19 -13.99
C GLN A 146 2.13 5.12 -15.16
N ASP A 147 1.30 6.16 -15.35
CA ASP A 147 1.49 7.14 -16.41
C ASP A 147 2.85 7.85 -16.28
N LYS A 148 3.19 8.31 -15.08
CA LYS A 148 4.51 8.90 -14.81
C LYS A 148 5.65 7.90 -15.06
N ALA A 149 5.51 6.64 -14.65
CA ALA A 149 6.55 5.62 -14.81
C ALA A 149 6.82 5.28 -16.29
N VAL A 150 5.79 5.11 -17.12
CA VAL A 150 5.98 4.80 -18.55
C VAL A 150 6.66 5.94 -19.32
N HIS A 151 6.50 7.18 -18.86
CA HIS A 151 7.17 8.36 -19.42
C HIS A 151 8.56 8.63 -18.79
N SER A 152 9.02 7.82 -17.85
CA SER A 152 10.29 8.02 -17.13
C SER A 152 11.44 7.14 -17.65
N GLY A 153 11.30 6.50 -18.82
CA GLY A 153 12.36 5.67 -19.40
C GLY A 153 12.65 4.37 -18.62
N ILE A 154 11.72 3.93 -17.76
CA ILE A 154 11.84 2.72 -16.96
C ILE A 154 11.53 1.50 -17.84
N ALA A 155 12.37 0.46 -17.79
CA ALA A 155 12.10 -0.80 -18.47
C ALA A 155 11.15 -1.66 -17.60
N VAL A 156 9.94 -1.90 -18.10
CA VAL A 156 8.93 -2.70 -17.38
C VAL A 156 8.93 -4.14 -17.85
N HIS A 157 9.11 -5.07 -16.91
CA HIS A 157 9.07 -6.52 -17.11
C HIS A 157 7.82 -7.08 -16.45
N MET A 158 6.76 -7.26 -17.23
CA MET A 158 5.51 -7.84 -16.77
C MET A 158 5.58 -9.37 -16.77
N GLU A 159 4.75 -9.99 -15.94
CA GLU A 159 4.59 -11.44 -15.85
C GLU A 159 5.91 -12.18 -15.56
N VAL A 160 6.79 -11.58 -14.77
CA VAL A 160 8.03 -12.19 -14.27
C VAL A 160 7.92 -12.42 -12.77
N THR A 161 8.12 -13.66 -12.35
CA THR A 161 8.13 -14.05 -10.93
C THR A 161 9.55 -14.33 -10.50
N PHE A 162 10.07 -13.50 -9.59
CA PHE A 162 11.31 -13.80 -8.90
C PHE A 162 11.08 -14.78 -7.76
N THR A 163 12.01 -15.71 -7.62
CA THR A 163 11.99 -16.75 -6.58
C THR A 163 13.14 -16.59 -5.61
N ARG A 164 14.22 -15.88 -6.00
CA ARG A 164 15.42 -15.70 -5.17
C ARG A 164 16.06 -14.36 -5.42
N LEU A 165 16.60 -13.75 -4.36
CA LEU A 165 17.60 -12.70 -4.49
C LEU A 165 18.98 -13.34 -4.68
N LEU A 166 19.79 -12.74 -5.54
CA LEU A 166 21.16 -13.18 -5.80
C LEU A 166 22.11 -12.40 -4.91
N ARG A 167 23.07 -13.11 -4.30
CA ARG A 167 24.09 -12.54 -3.43
C ARG A 167 25.47 -12.64 -4.08
N ASP A 168 26.24 -11.57 -3.99
CA ASP A 168 27.69 -11.55 -4.18
C ASP A 168 28.32 -11.25 -2.82
N ALA A 169 28.83 -12.31 -2.17
CA ALA A 169 29.22 -12.31 -0.76
C ALA A 169 28.09 -11.78 0.15
N GLU A 170 28.36 -10.69 0.87
CA GLU A 170 27.40 -10.05 1.80
C GLU A 170 26.48 -9.02 1.13
N ARG A 171 26.52 -8.88 -0.20
CA ARG A 171 25.73 -7.88 -0.93
C ARG A 171 24.70 -8.54 -1.83
N ILE A 172 23.53 -7.92 -1.96
CA ILE A 172 22.56 -8.28 -2.99
C ILE A 172 23.09 -7.78 -4.34
N ALA A 173 23.13 -8.67 -5.33
CA ALA A 173 23.65 -8.42 -6.67
C ALA A 173 22.59 -8.59 -7.77
N GLY A 174 21.34 -8.88 -7.40
CA GLY A 174 20.28 -9.11 -8.37
C GLY A 174 19.16 -10.01 -7.89
N ALA A 175 18.42 -10.57 -8.84
CA ALA A 175 17.35 -11.54 -8.60
C ALA A 175 17.28 -12.59 -9.72
N PHE A 176 16.81 -13.79 -9.36
CA PHE A 176 16.56 -14.91 -10.27
C PHE A 176 15.08 -15.28 -10.24
N GLY A 177 14.55 -15.63 -11.41
CA GLY A 177 13.15 -15.98 -11.55
C GLY A 177 12.84 -16.60 -12.91
N TYR A 178 11.57 -16.54 -13.28
CA TYR A 178 11.07 -17.04 -14.54
C TYR A 178 9.97 -16.15 -15.11
N ARG A 179 9.83 -16.16 -16.43
CA ARG A 179 8.69 -15.56 -17.13
C ARG A 179 7.51 -16.52 -17.07
N ARG A 180 6.35 -16.02 -16.65
CA ARG A 180 5.14 -16.84 -16.44
C ARG A 180 4.53 -17.34 -17.75
N GLU A 181 4.74 -16.62 -18.86
CA GLU A 181 4.18 -16.95 -20.17
C GLU A 181 4.77 -18.24 -20.77
N ASP A 182 6.09 -18.40 -20.73
CA ASP A 182 6.80 -19.49 -21.42
C ASP A 182 7.72 -20.31 -20.48
N GLY A 183 7.80 -19.95 -19.21
CA GLY A 183 8.61 -20.65 -18.20
C GLY A 183 10.11 -20.43 -18.34
N ARG A 184 10.58 -19.54 -19.22
CA ARG A 184 12.03 -19.29 -19.37
C ARG A 184 12.59 -18.62 -18.13
N PHE A 185 13.77 -19.09 -17.71
CA PHE A 185 14.49 -18.49 -16.59
C PHE A 185 15.08 -17.14 -16.97
N VAL A 186 15.11 -16.24 -15.99
CA VAL A 186 15.67 -14.90 -16.13
C VAL A 186 16.56 -14.55 -14.94
N VAL A 187 17.65 -13.86 -15.21
CA VAL A 187 18.59 -13.30 -14.22
C VAL A 187 18.63 -11.80 -14.43
N PHE A 188 18.38 -11.06 -13.36
CA PHE A 188 18.53 -9.61 -13.36
C PHE A 188 19.71 -9.27 -12.45
N LYS A 189 20.79 -8.75 -13.03
CA LYS A 189 21.91 -8.20 -12.27
C LYS A 189 21.61 -6.74 -11.92
N ALA A 190 21.88 -6.36 -10.68
CA ALA A 190 21.63 -5.01 -10.20
C ALA A 190 22.64 -4.57 -9.15
N LYS A 191 22.94 -3.26 -9.11
CA LYS A 191 23.72 -2.66 -8.01
C LYS A 191 22.88 -2.50 -6.75
N ALA A 192 21.56 -2.31 -6.91
CA ALA A 192 20.60 -2.27 -5.83
C ALA A 192 19.28 -2.95 -6.22
N VAL A 193 18.62 -3.59 -5.26
CA VAL A 193 17.29 -4.19 -5.42
C VAL A 193 16.33 -3.56 -4.40
N ILE A 194 15.16 -3.13 -4.88
CA ILE A 194 14.09 -2.58 -4.03
C ILE A 194 12.91 -3.56 -4.05
N LEU A 195 12.47 -4.01 -2.87
CA LEU A 195 11.28 -4.87 -2.73
C LEU A 195 10.04 -4.00 -2.48
N GLY A 196 9.18 -3.88 -3.48
CA GLY A 196 7.86 -3.26 -3.43
C GLY A 196 6.73 -4.28 -3.63
N THR A 197 6.88 -5.48 -3.06
CA THR A 197 6.10 -6.69 -3.42
C THR A 197 4.72 -6.79 -2.79
N GLY A 198 4.32 -5.86 -1.92
CA GLY A 198 3.07 -5.93 -1.17
C GLY A 198 3.13 -6.92 0.00
N GLY A 199 1.95 -7.23 0.57
CA GLY A 199 1.82 -8.04 1.78
C GLY A 199 1.63 -9.54 1.54
N TRP A 200 1.34 -10.26 2.63
CA TRP A 200 1.18 -11.73 2.68
C TRP A 200 -0.24 -12.17 3.11
N GLY A 201 -1.26 -11.33 2.88
CA GLY A 201 -2.62 -11.59 3.38
C GLY A 201 -3.27 -12.88 2.88
N LYS A 202 -2.74 -13.52 1.81
CA LYS A 202 -3.22 -14.81 1.30
C LYS A 202 -2.89 -16.01 2.19
N VAL A 203 -2.12 -15.84 3.26
CA VAL A 203 -1.98 -16.89 4.30
C VAL A 203 -3.30 -17.15 5.03
N TYR A 204 -4.24 -16.21 5.00
CA TYR A 204 -5.57 -16.37 5.59
C TYR A 204 -6.61 -16.83 4.56
N LYS A 205 -7.51 -17.73 4.99
CA LYS A 205 -8.61 -18.26 4.17
C LYS A 205 -9.56 -17.16 3.68
N VAL A 206 -9.88 -16.20 4.54
CA VAL A 206 -10.74 -15.05 4.22
C VAL A 206 -9.89 -13.80 4.34
N THR A 207 -9.79 -13.04 3.26
CA THR A 207 -8.93 -11.85 3.18
C THR A 207 -9.45 -10.92 2.09
N SER A 208 -9.24 -9.62 2.28
CA SER A 208 -9.50 -8.59 1.26
C SER A 208 -8.38 -8.48 0.23
N ASN A 209 -7.25 -9.15 0.49
CA ASN A 209 -6.08 -9.09 -0.36
C ASN A 209 -6.34 -9.80 -1.69
N SER A 210 -5.80 -9.23 -2.77
CA SER A 210 -5.79 -9.90 -4.08
C SER A 210 -5.02 -11.21 -4.03
N TRP A 211 -5.29 -12.10 -5.00
CA TRP A 211 -4.62 -13.41 -5.15
C TRP A 211 -3.09 -13.36 -5.16
N GLU A 212 -2.55 -12.22 -5.54
CA GLU A 212 -1.12 -11.98 -5.69
C GLU A 212 -0.43 -11.51 -4.38
N CYS A 213 -1.14 -11.33 -3.27
CA CYS A 213 -0.53 -10.92 -1.98
C CYS A 213 -0.06 -12.14 -1.17
N THR A 214 0.97 -12.82 -1.68
CA THR A 214 1.45 -14.14 -1.23
C THR A 214 2.72 -14.10 -0.38
N GLY A 215 3.28 -12.91 -0.10
CA GLY A 215 4.47 -12.78 0.73
C GLY A 215 5.79 -13.10 0.03
N ASP A 216 5.81 -13.15 -1.29
CA ASP A 216 6.98 -13.56 -2.10
C ASP A 216 8.25 -12.77 -1.74
N GLY A 217 8.14 -11.44 -1.61
CA GLY A 217 9.28 -10.59 -1.25
C GLY A 217 9.76 -10.78 0.19
N CYS A 218 8.84 -11.02 1.13
CA CYS A 218 9.22 -11.35 2.52
C CYS A 218 10.00 -12.66 2.57
N ALA A 219 9.54 -13.69 1.86
CA ALA A 219 10.23 -14.97 1.76
C ALA A 219 11.62 -14.81 1.12
N MET A 220 11.71 -14.13 -0.03
CA MET A 220 12.99 -13.89 -0.70
C MET A 220 13.98 -13.09 0.16
N ALA A 221 13.51 -12.09 0.91
CA ALA A 221 14.35 -11.31 1.82
C ALA A 221 14.86 -12.16 2.98
N TYR A 222 13.98 -12.95 3.60
CA TYR A 222 14.35 -13.86 4.69
C TYR A 222 15.35 -14.92 4.25
N GLU A 223 15.12 -15.55 3.09
CA GLU A 223 16.06 -16.52 2.50
C GLU A 223 17.41 -15.89 2.16
N ALA A 224 17.43 -14.60 1.81
CA ALA A 224 18.65 -13.85 1.60
C ALA A 224 19.37 -13.46 2.90
N GLY A 225 18.78 -13.72 4.07
CA GLY A 225 19.37 -13.47 5.39
C GLY A 225 18.88 -12.19 6.09
N ALA A 226 17.82 -11.55 5.60
CA ALA A 226 17.21 -10.42 6.29
C ALA A 226 16.34 -10.88 7.47
N GLU A 227 16.33 -10.09 8.54
CA GLU A 227 15.35 -10.25 9.62
C GLU A 227 13.99 -9.70 9.18
N LEU A 228 12.92 -10.43 9.48
CA LEU A 228 11.55 -9.96 9.32
C LEU A 228 11.03 -9.48 10.67
N MET A 229 10.42 -8.30 10.69
CA MET A 229 9.95 -7.64 11.91
C MET A 229 8.43 -7.66 11.98
N ASP A 230 7.89 -7.88 13.18
CA ASP A 230 6.48 -7.77 13.53
C ASP A 230 5.52 -8.57 12.61
N MET A 231 5.96 -9.74 12.13
CA MET A 231 5.17 -10.57 11.21
C MET A 231 3.86 -11.09 11.85
N GLU A 232 3.77 -11.10 13.17
CA GLU A 232 2.58 -11.40 13.95
C GLU A 232 1.53 -10.27 13.97
N MET A 233 1.92 -9.04 13.60
CA MET A 233 1.05 -7.86 13.62
C MET A 233 0.14 -7.80 12.38
N VAL A 234 -0.88 -8.66 12.35
CA VAL A 234 -1.85 -8.73 11.25
C VAL A 234 -3.09 -7.89 11.53
N GLN A 235 -3.40 -6.97 10.63
CA GLN A 235 -4.62 -6.14 10.72
C GLN A 235 -5.83 -6.84 10.11
N PHE A 236 -6.92 -6.93 10.88
CA PHE A 236 -8.23 -7.35 10.40
C PHE A 236 -9.12 -6.14 10.16
N HIS A 237 -9.59 -5.99 8.92
CA HIS A 237 -10.55 -4.94 8.59
C HIS A 237 -11.94 -5.29 9.15
N PRO A 238 -12.62 -4.39 9.88
CA PRO A 238 -13.88 -4.72 10.56
C PRO A 238 -15.02 -5.13 9.61
N THR A 239 -15.09 -4.48 8.45
CA THR A 239 -16.22 -4.60 7.51
C THR A 239 -15.82 -5.31 6.21
N GLY A 240 -15.28 -6.52 6.33
CA GLY A 240 -15.17 -7.43 5.18
C GLY A 240 -16.53 -8.05 4.86
N MET A 241 -16.92 -8.08 3.58
CA MET A 241 -18.18 -8.70 3.18
C MET A 241 -18.21 -10.18 3.58
N VAL A 242 -19.35 -10.64 4.11
CA VAL A 242 -19.56 -12.06 4.49
C VAL A 242 -20.52 -12.79 3.55
N TRP A 243 -21.34 -12.03 2.81
CA TRP A 243 -22.40 -12.47 1.92
C TRP A 243 -22.58 -11.51 0.73
N PRO A 244 -22.93 -12.01 -0.48
CA PRO A 244 -22.98 -13.42 -0.87
C PRO A 244 -21.61 -14.11 -0.83
N PRO A 245 -21.54 -15.46 -0.86
CA PRO A 245 -20.27 -16.18 -0.72
C PRO A 245 -19.21 -15.77 -1.75
N GLY A 246 -19.62 -15.36 -2.96
CA GLY A 246 -18.73 -14.92 -4.04
C GLY A 246 -18.00 -13.60 -3.78
N VAL A 247 -18.46 -12.78 -2.84
CA VAL A 247 -17.81 -11.52 -2.45
C VAL A 247 -17.20 -11.60 -1.06
N ARG A 248 -17.16 -12.78 -0.45
CA ARG A 248 -16.66 -12.93 0.91
C ARG A 248 -15.20 -12.47 0.99
N GLY A 249 -14.92 -11.57 1.93
CA GLY A 249 -13.61 -10.95 2.12
C GLY A 249 -13.41 -9.66 1.35
N ILE A 250 -14.25 -9.34 0.35
CA ILE A 250 -14.19 -8.04 -0.34
C ILE A 250 -14.38 -6.92 0.70
N LEU A 251 -13.56 -5.89 0.56
CA LEU A 251 -13.57 -4.74 1.45
C LEU A 251 -14.88 -3.95 1.29
N VAL A 252 -15.48 -3.55 2.40
CA VAL A 252 -16.36 -2.38 2.43
C VAL A 252 -15.57 -1.25 3.08
N THR A 253 -15.30 -0.18 2.34
CA THR A 253 -14.49 0.94 2.82
C THR A 253 -14.95 1.43 4.19
N GLU A 254 -13.96 1.69 5.04
CA GLU A 254 -14.17 2.36 6.33
C GLU A 254 -14.78 3.76 6.18
N ALA A 255 -14.69 4.37 4.99
CA ALA A 255 -15.39 5.60 4.69
C ALA A 255 -16.91 5.47 4.86
N VAL A 256 -17.50 4.27 4.69
CA VAL A 256 -18.93 4.07 5.00
C VAL A 256 -19.25 4.44 6.45
N ARG A 257 -18.37 4.09 7.40
CA ARG A 257 -18.50 4.52 8.81
C ARG A 257 -18.15 5.99 8.98
N GLY A 258 -17.14 6.47 8.26
CA GLY A 258 -16.75 7.89 8.19
C GLY A 258 -17.92 8.82 7.83
N GLU A 259 -18.74 8.40 6.87
CA GLU A 259 -19.89 9.14 6.35
C GLU A 259 -21.20 8.83 7.11
N GLY A 260 -21.12 8.22 8.30
CA GLY A 260 -22.26 8.03 9.20
C GLY A 260 -22.87 6.62 9.22
N GLY A 261 -22.26 5.65 8.56
CA GLY A 261 -22.64 4.23 8.66
C GLY A 261 -22.51 3.69 10.09
N ILE A 262 -23.48 2.88 10.50
CA ILE A 262 -23.61 2.39 11.88
C ILE A 262 -23.53 0.86 11.90
N LEU A 263 -22.72 0.31 12.79
CA LEU A 263 -22.65 -1.12 13.05
C LEU A 263 -23.77 -1.55 14.00
N ARG A 264 -24.59 -2.53 13.57
CA ARG A 264 -25.67 -3.11 14.37
C ARG A 264 -25.49 -4.62 14.53
N ASN A 265 -25.88 -5.13 15.69
CA ASN A 265 -25.93 -6.57 15.94
C ASN A 265 -27.28 -7.17 15.49
N ALA A 266 -27.45 -8.48 15.68
CA ALA A 266 -28.69 -9.19 15.32
C ALA A 266 -29.95 -8.69 16.06
N LYS A 267 -29.80 -7.96 17.18
CA LYS A 267 -30.89 -7.33 17.93
C LYS A 267 -31.19 -5.90 17.46
N GLY A 268 -30.44 -5.40 16.47
CA GLY A 268 -30.55 -4.03 15.97
C GLY A 268 -29.82 -2.99 16.83
N GLU A 269 -29.08 -3.39 17.86
CA GLU A 269 -28.38 -2.46 18.78
C GLU A 269 -27.11 -1.91 18.13
N ARG A 270 -26.83 -0.61 18.32
CA ARG A 270 -25.54 0.01 18.00
C ARG A 270 -24.49 -0.37 19.04
N PHE A 271 -23.95 -1.58 18.92
CA PHE A 271 -23.15 -2.19 19.98
C PHE A 271 -21.87 -1.40 20.32
N MET A 272 -21.31 -0.62 19.39
CA MET A 272 -20.12 0.19 19.64
C MET A 272 -20.30 1.23 20.75
N GLU A 273 -21.53 1.66 21.05
CA GLU A 273 -21.82 2.53 22.21
C GLU A 273 -21.37 1.92 23.54
N ARG A 274 -21.36 0.58 23.64
CA ARG A 274 -20.88 -0.13 24.84
C ARG A 274 -19.36 -0.28 24.89
N TYR A 275 -18.71 -0.40 23.74
CA TYR A 275 -17.28 -0.74 23.66
C TYR A 275 -16.39 0.50 23.57
N ASP A 276 -16.81 1.54 22.85
CA ASP A 276 -16.12 2.82 22.79
C ASP A 276 -17.17 3.95 22.67
N PRO A 277 -17.72 4.44 23.80
CA PRO A 277 -18.75 5.47 23.78
C PRO A 277 -18.25 6.82 23.24
N LYS A 278 -16.94 7.02 23.12
CA LYS A 278 -16.35 8.28 22.64
C LYS A 278 -16.20 8.28 21.12
N LYS A 279 -15.62 7.21 20.55
CA LYS A 279 -15.34 7.12 19.11
C LYS A 279 -16.37 6.31 18.33
N LEU A 280 -17.17 5.48 19.00
CA LEU A 280 -18.22 4.67 18.40
C LEU A 280 -17.66 3.85 17.22
N ASP A 281 -18.33 3.88 16.07
CA ASP A 281 -17.94 3.17 14.84
C ASP A 281 -16.63 3.70 14.21
N LEU A 282 -16.09 4.83 14.68
CA LEU A 282 -14.82 5.43 14.23
C LEU A 282 -13.64 5.17 15.19
N SER A 283 -13.83 4.23 16.14
CA SER A 283 -12.71 3.70 16.93
C SER A 283 -11.66 3.01 16.04
N SER A 284 -10.52 2.65 16.62
CA SER A 284 -9.45 1.98 15.89
C SER A 284 -9.90 0.59 15.41
N ARG A 285 -9.33 0.15 14.27
CA ARG A 285 -9.75 -1.11 13.63
C ARG A 285 -9.65 -2.32 14.54
N ASP A 286 -8.62 -2.40 15.38
CA ASP A 286 -8.45 -3.48 16.34
C ASP A 286 -9.58 -3.52 17.39
N VAL A 287 -10.01 -2.35 17.89
CA VAL A 287 -11.12 -2.24 18.84
C VAL A 287 -12.43 -2.65 18.19
N VAL A 288 -12.73 -2.13 16.99
CA VAL A 288 -13.98 -2.44 16.29
C VAL A 288 -14.02 -3.91 15.89
N SER A 289 -12.93 -4.47 15.35
CA SER A 289 -12.86 -5.89 14.98
C SER A 289 -13.01 -6.82 16.19
N ARG A 290 -12.42 -6.48 17.35
CA ARG A 290 -12.64 -7.24 18.60
C ARG A 290 -14.07 -7.12 19.12
N ALA A 291 -14.73 -5.97 18.96
CA ALA A 291 -16.10 -5.76 19.41
C ALA A 291 -17.15 -6.50 18.55
N ILE A 292 -16.82 -6.80 17.29
CA ILE A 292 -17.64 -7.59 16.37
C ILE A 292 -17.62 -9.08 16.73
N TYR A 293 -16.50 -9.57 17.27
CA TYR A 293 -16.31 -10.98 17.66
C TYR A 293 -16.83 -11.25 19.07
#